data_AF-A0A839IXJ0-F1
#
_entry.id   AF-A0A839IXJ0-F1
#
_cell.length_a   1.000
_cell.length_b   1.000
_cell.length_c   1.000
_cell.angle_alpha   90.00
_cell.angle_beta   90.00
_cell.angle_gamma   90.00
#
_symmetry.space_group_name_H-M   'P 1'
#
loop_
_entity.id
_entity.type
_entity.pdbx_description
1 polymer ?
#
loop_
_entity_poly.entity_id
_entity_poly.type
_entity_poly.pdbx_seq_one_letter_code
_entity_poly.pdbx_strand_id
1 'polypeptide(L)'
;MNEALRVDYLQQMGVVSWMPRMPLPGALPSTYYQPEPATEALPAEPLSVDTLPSDSVPSPNSSVASEVRGQSAISGRVESEMAQVPSDTGGDNTAVQVPDKLRLGLIQTHLQGPLIICNITDQSWPDHQVLPMVNQIMGYLRQPLPSIGMAFDWPFPGTTAEATPEEFLKVLKALLSGARLQCPPGQACWWFGELPELLAESELLEISLHYPDSLTALLTQPGKKVHLLRYLLHWQSQQSPS
;
A
#
# COMPACT_ATOMS: atom_id res chain seq x y z
N MET A 1 7.90 36.65 7.21
CA MET A 1 6.56 36.38 6.65
C MET A 1 5.56 36.67 7.76
N ASN A 2 4.57 37.55 7.52
CA ASN A 2 3.65 38.04 8.54
C ASN A 2 2.81 36.87 9.10
N GLU A 3 2.75 36.73 10.43
CA GLU A 3 2.06 35.62 11.10
C GLU A 3 0.57 35.56 10.71
N ALA A 4 -0.05 36.72 10.46
CA ALA A 4 -1.42 36.82 9.96
C ALA A 4 -1.59 36.14 8.58
N LEU A 5 -0.63 36.31 7.67
CA LEU A 5 -0.67 35.68 6.33
C LEU A 5 -0.48 34.16 6.42
N ARG A 6 0.33 33.70 7.39
CA ARG A 6 0.51 32.27 7.65
C ARG A 6 -0.79 31.65 8.19
N VAL A 7 -1.51 32.35 9.06
CA VAL A 7 -2.78 31.87 9.62
C VAL A 7 -3.87 31.82 8.54
N ASP A 8 -4.00 32.85 7.71
CA ASP A 8 -4.97 32.87 6.60
C ASP A 8 -4.70 31.74 5.60
N TYR A 9 -3.43 31.49 5.26
CA TYR A 9 -3.05 30.38 4.40
C TYR A 9 -3.44 29.02 5.00
N LEU A 10 -3.18 28.80 6.29
CA LEU A 10 -3.55 27.56 6.98
C LEU A 10 -5.08 27.41 7.10
N GLN A 11 -5.81 28.52 7.22
CA GLN A 11 -7.27 28.53 7.25
C GLN A 11 -7.87 28.19 5.88
N GLN A 12 -7.31 28.73 4.79
CA GLN A 12 -7.69 28.34 3.43
C GLN A 12 -7.45 26.85 3.14
N MET A 13 -6.39 26.28 3.72
CA MET A 13 -6.07 24.86 3.61
C MET A 13 -6.91 23.95 4.52
N GLY A 14 -7.87 24.51 5.28
CA GLY A 14 -8.74 23.75 6.18
C GLY A 14 -8.03 23.18 7.42
N VAL A 15 -6.76 23.54 7.64
CA VAL A 15 -5.89 23.01 8.72
C VAL A 15 -6.41 23.39 10.12
N VAL A 16 -7.17 24.49 10.21
CA VAL A 16 -7.60 25.07 11.48
C VAL A 16 -8.92 24.46 11.99
N SER A 17 -9.58 23.61 11.20
CA SER A 17 -10.89 23.03 11.55
C SER A 17 -10.83 21.82 12.49
N TRP A 18 -9.63 21.27 12.75
CA TRP A 18 -9.41 20.03 13.52
C TRP A 18 -8.64 20.23 14.82
N MET A 19 -8.18 21.44 15.12
CA MET A 19 -7.58 21.77 16.41
C MET A 19 -8.55 22.62 17.24
N PRO A 20 -9.18 22.06 18.28
CA PRO A 20 -9.91 22.85 19.27
C PRO A 20 -8.94 23.87 19.89
N ARG A 21 -9.18 25.17 19.63
CA ARG A 21 -8.37 26.27 20.18
C ARG A 21 -8.67 26.58 21.64
N MET A 22 -9.57 25.84 22.27
CA MET A 22 -9.80 25.98 23.71
C MET A 22 -9.05 24.88 24.44
N PRO A 23 -8.22 25.21 25.45
CA PRO A 23 -7.79 24.21 26.39
C PRO A 23 -9.04 23.54 26.95
N LEU A 24 -9.04 22.20 27.00
CA LEU A 24 -10.13 21.45 27.63
C LEU A 24 -10.33 22.01 29.05
N PRO A 25 -11.58 22.14 29.55
CA PRO A 25 -11.82 22.59 30.92
C PRO A 25 -11.01 21.73 31.91
N GLY A 26 -10.07 22.35 32.63
CA GLY A 26 -9.17 21.67 33.56
C GLY A 26 -7.79 21.30 33.02
N ALA A 27 -7.46 21.61 31.76
CA ALA A 27 -6.12 21.44 31.23
C ALA A 27 -5.15 22.46 31.87
N LEU A 28 -4.17 21.96 32.62
CA LEU A 28 -3.08 22.76 33.17
C LEU A 28 -2.10 23.12 32.04
N PRO A 29 -1.57 24.36 32.02
CA PRO A 29 -0.55 24.74 31.05
C PRO A 29 0.67 23.82 31.19
N SER A 30 1.17 23.32 30.05
CA SER A 30 2.37 22.49 30.01
C SER A 30 3.55 23.27 30.59
N THR A 31 4.19 22.72 31.63
CA THR A 31 5.42 23.26 32.23
C THR A 31 6.63 23.24 31.29
N TYR A 32 6.52 22.55 30.15
CA TYR A 32 7.59 22.42 29.16
C TYR A 32 7.51 23.42 28.01
N TYR A 33 6.43 24.21 27.92
CA TYR A 33 6.33 25.24 26.88
C TYR A 33 6.91 26.55 27.39
N GLN A 34 8.19 26.81 27.08
CA GLN A 34 8.75 28.16 27.14
C GLN A 34 8.48 28.84 25.80
N PRO A 35 7.63 29.89 25.75
CA PRO A 35 7.53 30.71 24.56
C PRO A 35 8.90 31.36 24.30
N GLU A 36 9.41 31.23 23.06
CA GLU A 36 10.60 31.98 22.65
C GLU A 36 10.32 33.48 22.84
N PRO A 37 11.22 34.24 23.49
CA PRO A 37 11.07 35.68 23.59
C PRO A 37 11.09 36.27 22.18
N ALA A 38 10.13 37.16 21.90
CA ALA A 38 10.06 37.88 20.63
C ALA A 38 11.40 38.60 20.39
N THR A 39 12.15 38.16 19.37
CA THR A 39 13.32 38.86 18.87
C THR A 39 12.88 40.25 18.42
N GLU A 40 13.33 41.28 19.13
CA GLU A 40 13.17 42.67 18.70
C GLU A 40 13.68 42.83 17.27
N ALA A 41 12.78 43.26 16.38
CA ALA A 41 13.07 43.45 14.98
C ALA A 41 14.12 44.55 14.80
N LEU A 42 15.33 44.18 14.37
CA LEU A 42 16.32 45.11 13.86
C LEU A 42 15.89 45.65 12.49
N PRO A 43 16.12 46.94 12.20
CA PRO A 43 15.66 47.58 10.97
C PRO A 43 16.38 47.05 9.74
N ALA A 44 15.61 46.77 8.68
CA ALA A 44 16.09 46.28 7.39
C ALA A 44 16.87 47.38 6.65
N GLU A 45 18.12 47.11 6.28
CA GLU A 45 18.85 47.88 5.26
C GLU A 45 18.62 47.27 3.86
N PRO A 46 18.40 48.11 2.82
CA PRO A 46 18.23 47.66 1.45
C PRO A 46 19.58 47.56 0.74
N LEU A 47 19.84 46.47 0.00
CA LEU A 47 20.97 46.40 -0.92
C LEU A 47 20.52 46.05 -2.33
N SER A 48 21.03 46.88 -3.25
CA SER A 48 20.57 47.16 -4.60
C SER A 48 20.89 46.08 -5.64
N VAL A 49 20.07 46.10 -6.69
CA VAL A 49 20.26 45.51 -8.03
C VAL A 49 21.48 46.17 -8.70
N ASP A 50 22.40 45.40 -9.31
CA ASP A 50 22.83 45.65 -10.69
C ASP A 50 23.83 44.64 -11.33
N THR A 51 23.52 44.34 -12.62
CA THR A 51 24.36 44.01 -13.81
C THR A 51 25.14 42.68 -14.02
N LEU A 52 24.82 42.03 -15.16
CA LEU A 52 25.59 41.08 -15.98
C LEU A 52 26.82 41.74 -16.66
N PRO A 53 27.84 40.98 -17.14
CA PRO A 53 27.86 40.44 -18.52
C PRO A 53 28.46 39.00 -18.63
N SER A 54 27.91 38.11 -19.47
CA SER A 54 28.31 37.83 -20.87
C SER A 54 29.74 37.29 -21.03
N ASP A 55 29.93 36.01 -21.41
CA ASP A 55 30.40 35.62 -22.75
C ASP A 55 30.58 34.09 -22.96
N SER A 56 30.33 33.68 -24.22
CA SER A 56 31.03 32.63 -24.99
C SER A 56 30.76 31.12 -24.81
N VAL A 57 30.17 30.55 -25.88
CA VAL A 57 30.16 29.13 -26.31
C VAL A 57 31.32 28.94 -27.32
N PRO A 58 31.93 27.74 -27.49
CA PRO A 58 31.52 26.86 -28.59
C PRO A 58 31.53 25.34 -28.27
N SER A 59 30.78 24.61 -29.12
CA SER A 59 30.43 23.17 -29.13
C SER A 59 31.56 22.21 -29.64
N PRO A 60 31.27 21.04 -30.26
CA PRO A 60 31.10 19.70 -29.68
C PRO A 60 32.09 18.65 -30.26
N ASN A 61 32.17 17.44 -29.68
CA ASN A 61 32.73 16.22 -30.33
C ASN A 61 31.97 15.00 -29.76
N SER A 62 31.13 14.32 -30.54
CA SER A 62 31.40 13.23 -31.49
C SER A 62 31.29 11.82 -30.86
N SER A 63 30.21 11.13 -31.25
CA SER A 63 30.07 9.72 -31.68
C SER A 63 30.61 8.58 -30.81
N VAL A 64 29.80 7.54 -30.57
CA VAL A 64 29.88 6.21 -31.24
C VAL A 64 28.75 5.29 -30.71
N ALA A 65 28.09 4.61 -31.64
CA ALA A 65 27.08 3.58 -31.44
C ALA A 65 27.67 2.24 -30.97
N SER A 66 26.89 1.42 -30.25
CA SER A 66 27.05 -0.03 -30.28
C SER A 66 25.73 -0.75 -30.05
N GLU A 67 25.34 -1.42 -31.13
CA GLU A 67 24.27 -2.36 -31.32
C GLU A 67 24.86 -3.77 -31.12
N VAL A 68 24.32 -4.61 -30.23
CA VAL A 68 24.54 -6.07 -30.32
C VAL A 68 23.27 -6.82 -29.90
N ARG A 69 22.64 -7.42 -30.92
CA ARG A 69 21.68 -8.53 -30.86
C ARG A 69 22.33 -9.79 -30.30
N GLY A 70 21.61 -10.56 -29.49
CA GLY A 70 21.90 -11.96 -29.19
C GLY A 70 20.59 -12.74 -29.00
N GLN A 71 20.45 -13.84 -29.74
CA GLN A 71 19.21 -14.56 -30.05
C GLN A 71 18.82 -15.64 -29.03
N SER A 72 17.55 -16.06 -29.14
CA SER A 72 16.80 -17.07 -28.39
C SER A 72 17.16 -18.55 -28.61
N ALA A 73 16.63 -19.35 -27.67
CA ALA A 73 16.07 -20.72 -27.75
C ALA A 73 17.09 -21.89 -27.76
N ILE A 74 16.86 -23.00 -27.02
CA ILE A 74 15.83 -24.04 -27.27
C ILE A 74 15.70 -25.05 -26.06
N SER A 75 14.45 -25.51 -25.82
CA SER A 75 13.90 -26.82 -25.33
C SER A 75 14.21 -27.52 -23.99
N GLY A 76 13.10 -28.05 -23.42
CA GLY A 76 12.94 -29.39 -22.78
C GLY A 76 12.04 -29.34 -21.53
N ARG A 77 10.72 -29.60 -21.53
CA ARG A 77 9.88 -30.82 -21.79
C ARG A 77 9.77 -31.80 -20.59
N VAL A 78 8.66 -31.67 -19.84
CA VAL A 78 7.69 -32.66 -19.28
C VAL A 78 8.13 -33.76 -18.31
N GLU A 79 7.46 -33.82 -17.13
CA GLU A 79 6.89 -34.98 -16.37
C GLU A 79 6.48 -34.43 -14.98
N SER A 80 5.23 -34.32 -14.50
CA SER A 80 3.99 -35.12 -14.54
C SER A 80 4.11 -36.48 -13.86
N GLU A 81 4.03 -36.51 -12.53
CA GLU A 81 3.78 -37.74 -11.77
C GLU A 81 2.60 -37.55 -10.82
N MET A 82 1.70 -38.52 -10.92
CA MET A 82 0.35 -38.58 -10.39
C MET A 82 0.36 -39.65 -9.30
N ALA A 83 -0.10 -39.33 -8.08
CA ALA A 83 -0.31 -40.33 -7.05
C ALA A 83 -1.70 -40.11 -6.41
N GLN A 84 -2.59 -41.08 -6.65
CA GLN A 84 -3.93 -41.17 -6.10
C GLN A 84 -3.96 -42.03 -4.82
N VAL A 85 -4.58 -41.48 -3.76
CA VAL A 85 -5.66 -42.04 -2.90
C VAL A 85 -5.33 -43.25 -1.97
N PRO A 86 -5.70 -43.19 -0.67
CA PRO A 86 -7.02 -43.63 -0.15
C PRO A 86 -7.68 -42.55 0.72
N SER A 87 -8.92 -42.11 0.44
CA SER A 87 -10.19 -42.71 0.90
C SER A 87 -10.18 -43.00 2.40
N ASP A 88 -10.57 -42.00 3.19
CA ASP A 88 -11.12 -42.24 4.52
C ASP A 88 -12.45 -41.50 4.68
N THR A 89 -13.44 -42.29 5.07
CA THR A 89 -14.83 -41.93 5.29
C THR A 89 -14.95 -41.16 6.59
N GLY A 90 -15.00 -39.83 6.49
CA GLY A 90 -15.44 -38.94 7.57
C GLY A 90 -16.47 -37.98 6.99
N GLY A 91 -17.74 -38.21 7.28
CA GLY A 91 -18.78 -37.23 7.02
C GLY A 91 -18.61 -36.08 8.00
N ASP A 92 -17.73 -35.14 7.68
CA ASP A 92 -17.70 -33.84 8.32
C ASP A 92 -18.23 -32.83 7.33
N ASN A 93 -19.21 -32.05 7.76
CA ASN A 93 -19.59 -30.83 7.08
C ASN A 93 -18.31 -30.06 6.74
N THR A 94 -17.93 -30.01 5.47
CA THR A 94 -17.03 -28.99 4.91
C THR A 94 -17.77 -27.66 4.92
N ALA A 95 -18.28 -27.27 6.09
CA ALA A 95 -18.77 -25.95 6.36
C ALA A 95 -17.51 -25.09 6.43
N VAL A 96 -17.28 -24.34 5.38
CA VAL A 96 -16.26 -23.31 5.26
C VAL A 96 -16.15 -22.56 6.59
N GLN A 97 -15.05 -22.77 7.32
CA GLN A 97 -14.88 -22.23 8.67
C GLN A 97 -14.32 -20.81 8.62
N VAL A 98 -14.74 -19.99 9.58
CA VAL A 98 -14.15 -18.67 9.81
C VAL A 98 -12.74 -18.86 10.36
N PRO A 99 -11.73 -18.12 9.85
CA PRO A 99 -10.38 -18.20 10.40
C PRO A 99 -10.35 -17.81 11.88
N ASP A 100 -9.71 -18.62 12.72
CA ASP A 100 -9.52 -18.35 14.16
C ASP A 100 -8.76 -17.03 14.39
N LYS A 101 -7.82 -16.73 13.50
CA LYS A 101 -7.05 -15.49 13.51
C LYS A 101 -6.73 -15.07 12.08
N LEU A 102 -7.09 -13.84 11.74
CA LEU A 102 -6.76 -13.25 10.45
C LEU A 102 -6.29 -11.81 10.67
N ARG A 103 -5.12 -11.49 10.13
CA ARG A 103 -4.59 -10.13 10.16
C ARG A 103 -4.35 -9.67 8.74
N LEU A 104 -4.93 -8.55 8.34
CA LEU A 104 -4.86 -8.04 6.98
C LEU A 104 -4.26 -6.65 6.95
N GLY A 105 -3.32 -6.44 6.03
CA GLY A 105 -2.86 -5.12 5.61
C GLY A 105 -3.62 -4.73 4.34
N LEU A 106 -4.43 -3.69 4.43
CA LEU A 106 -5.29 -3.20 3.36
C LEU A 106 -4.70 -1.92 2.81
N ILE A 107 -4.40 -1.91 1.52
CA ILE A 107 -3.80 -0.77 0.82
C ILE A 107 -4.72 -0.37 -0.32
N GLN A 108 -5.32 0.81 -0.19
CA GLN A 108 -6.13 1.43 -1.24
C GLN A 108 -5.21 2.11 -2.24
N THR A 109 -5.57 2.06 -3.53
CA THR A 109 -4.91 2.79 -4.62
C THR A 109 -5.80 3.90 -5.15
N HIS A 110 -5.19 4.99 -5.62
CA HIS A 110 -5.93 6.08 -6.26
C HIS A 110 -6.61 5.63 -7.57
N LEU A 111 -7.63 6.37 -8.02
CA LEU A 111 -8.11 6.38 -9.41
C LEU A 111 -8.34 4.99 -10.03
N GLN A 112 -9.23 4.17 -9.45
CA GLN A 112 -9.64 2.84 -9.97
C GLN A 112 -8.54 1.76 -10.01
N GLY A 113 -7.40 1.95 -9.33
CA GLY A 113 -6.41 0.87 -9.18
C GLY A 113 -6.94 -0.30 -8.32
N PRO A 114 -6.20 -1.41 -8.21
CA PRO A 114 -6.62 -2.56 -7.43
C PRO A 114 -6.53 -2.32 -5.91
N LEU A 115 -7.47 -2.89 -5.15
CA LEU A 115 -7.28 -3.03 -3.70
C LEU A 115 -6.18 -4.05 -3.45
N ILE A 116 -5.16 -3.67 -2.70
CA ILE A 116 -4.08 -4.59 -2.31
C ILE A 116 -4.35 -5.09 -0.89
N ILE A 117 -4.47 -6.40 -0.73
CA ILE A 117 -4.66 -7.07 0.55
C ILE A 117 -3.46 -7.97 0.83
N CYS A 118 -2.90 -7.84 2.02
CA CYS A 118 -1.79 -8.67 2.48
C CYS A 118 -2.18 -9.40 3.76
N ASN A 119 -2.00 -10.71 3.79
CA ASN A 119 -2.07 -11.48 5.03
C ASN A 119 -0.82 -11.17 5.88
N ILE A 120 -1.03 -10.69 7.11
CA ILE A 120 0.03 -10.29 8.05
C ILE A 120 0.35 -11.47 8.95
N THR A 121 1.44 -12.16 8.63
CA THR A 121 1.93 -13.31 9.41
C THR A 121 2.77 -12.89 10.62
N ASP A 122 3.29 -11.65 10.61
CA ASP A 122 4.21 -11.14 11.63
C ASP A 122 3.51 -10.44 12.80
N GLN A 123 4.27 -10.06 13.82
CA GLN A 123 3.74 -9.41 15.03
C GLN A 123 3.18 -8.00 14.77
N SER A 124 3.65 -7.29 13.74
CA SER A 124 3.20 -5.93 13.42
C SER A 124 3.09 -5.68 11.92
N TRP A 125 2.23 -4.73 11.54
CA TRP A 125 2.11 -4.19 10.19
C TRP A 125 3.15 -3.06 10.02
N PRO A 126 4.18 -3.22 9.16
CA PRO A 126 5.21 -2.19 8.99
C PRO A 126 4.87 -1.28 7.82
N ASP A 127 3.83 -0.44 7.95
CA ASP A 127 3.32 0.45 6.88
C ASP A 127 4.43 1.26 6.20
N HIS A 128 5.35 1.79 7.00
CA HIS A 128 6.48 2.62 6.56
C HIS A 128 7.47 1.89 5.64
N GLN A 129 7.47 0.55 5.62
CA GLN A 129 8.30 -0.26 4.73
C GLN A 129 7.47 -0.87 3.59
N VAL A 130 6.24 -1.30 3.90
CA VAL A 130 5.36 -1.91 2.90
C VAL A 130 4.93 -0.90 1.86
N LEU A 131 4.46 0.30 2.26
CA LEU A 131 3.95 1.29 1.31
C LEU A 131 5.01 1.74 0.29
N PRO A 132 6.27 2.05 0.65
CA PRO A 132 7.31 2.33 -0.34
C PRO A 132 7.59 1.17 -1.30
N MET A 133 7.58 -0.07 -0.82
CA MET A 133 7.76 -1.24 -1.69
C MET A 133 6.59 -1.39 -2.67
N VAL A 134 5.36 -1.23 -2.19
CA VAL A 134 4.16 -1.25 -3.04
C VAL A 134 4.20 -0.10 -4.05
N ASN A 135 4.58 1.11 -3.64
CA ASN A 135 4.79 2.25 -4.55
C ASN A 135 5.76 1.90 -5.68
N GLN A 136 6.87 1.21 -5.38
CA GLN A 136 7.83 0.77 -6.40
C GLN A 136 7.22 -0.25 -7.36
N ILE A 137 6.47 -1.23 -6.84
CA ILE A 137 5.77 -2.23 -7.65
C ILE A 137 4.74 -1.55 -8.56
N MET A 138 3.92 -0.65 -8.02
CA MET A 138 2.89 0.06 -8.78
C MET A 138 3.51 0.96 -9.84
N GLY A 139 4.58 1.69 -9.50
CA GLY A 139 5.33 2.51 -10.46
C GLY A 139 5.94 1.67 -11.59
N TYR A 140 6.46 0.48 -11.28
CA TYR A 140 6.98 -0.45 -12.28
C TYR A 140 5.90 -0.97 -13.23
N LEU A 141 4.73 -1.31 -12.69
CA LEU A 141 3.58 -1.78 -13.47
C LEU A 141 2.79 -0.65 -14.15
N ARG A 142 3.19 0.62 -13.94
CA ARG A 142 2.47 1.82 -14.37
C ARG A 142 1.02 1.87 -13.89
N GLN A 143 0.79 1.35 -12.68
CA GLN A 143 -0.51 1.33 -12.02
C GLN A 143 -0.66 2.54 -11.09
N PRO A 144 -1.90 2.89 -10.69
CA PRO A 144 -2.13 3.98 -9.76
C PRO A 144 -1.42 3.78 -8.42
N LEU A 145 -0.86 4.86 -7.87
CA LEU A 145 -0.12 4.78 -6.62
C LEU A 145 -1.06 4.52 -5.43
N PRO A 146 -0.61 3.78 -4.40
CA PRO A 146 -1.33 3.60 -3.15
C PRO A 146 -1.57 4.94 -2.44
N SER A 147 -2.77 5.11 -1.89
CA SER A 147 -3.25 6.30 -1.18
C SER A 147 -3.20 6.12 0.34
N ILE A 148 -3.65 4.96 0.82
CA ILE A 148 -3.92 4.69 2.24
C ILE A 148 -3.53 3.25 2.54
N GLY A 149 -2.84 3.02 3.66
CA GLY A 149 -2.63 1.71 4.26
C GLY A 149 -3.33 1.62 5.61
N MET A 150 -3.91 0.47 5.94
CA MET A 150 -4.43 0.19 7.27
C MET A 150 -4.32 -1.29 7.62
N ALA A 151 -4.22 -1.60 8.91
CA ALA A 151 -4.29 -2.96 9.43
C ALA A 151 -5.73 -3.29 9.89
N PHE A 152 -6.09 -4.56 9.75
CA PHE A 152 -7.30 -5.16 10.28
C PHE A 152 -6.93 -6.44 11.02
N ASP A 153 -7.48 -6.62 12.22
CA ASP A 153 -7.25 -7.80 13.04
C ASP A 153 -8.59 -8.48 13.34
N TRP A 154 -8.63 -9.79 13.14
CA TRP A 154 -9.74 -10.67 13.45
C TRP A 154 -9.28 -11.83 14.35
N PRO A 155 -10.08 -12.21 15.36
CA PRO A 155 -11.21 -11.44 15.90
C PRO A 155 -10.73 -10.10 16.47
N PHE A 156 -11.66 -9.17 16.73
CA PHE A 156 -11.29 -7.90 17.34
C PHE A 156 -10.66 -8.11 18.72
N PRO A 157 -9.68 -7.29 19.13
CA PRO A 157 -9.07 -7.41 20.45
C PRO A 157 -10.11 -7.43 21.57
N GLY A 158 -10.11 -8.48 22.39
CA GLY A 158 -11.07 -8.67 23.48
C GLY A 158 -12.38 -9.37 23.08
N THR A 159 -12.51 -9.85 21.84
CA THR A 159 -13.65 -10.66 21.38
C THR A 159 -13.21 -12.10 21.08
N THR A 160 -14.12 -13.06 21.23
CA THR A 160 -13.92 -14.46 20.84
C THR A 160 -14.27 -14.64 19.36
N ALA A 161 -13.62 -15.60 18.68
CA ALA A 161 -13.83 -15.89 17.26
C ALA A 161 -15.15 -16.64 16.96
N GLU A 162 -16.12 -16.62 17.88
CA GLU A 162 -17.43 -17.28 17.73
C GLU A 162 -18.35 -16.48 16.80
N ALA A 163 -17.94 -16.32 15.54
CA ALA A 163 -18.76 -15.71 14.50
C ALA A 163 -19.09 -16.74 13.43
N THR A 164 -20.29 -16.62 12.87
CA THR A 164 -20.67 -17.37 11.67
C THR A 164 -19.92 -16.83 10.44
N PRO A 165 -19.74 -17.65 9.38
CA PRO A 165 -19.16 -17.19 8.12
C PRO A 165 -19.85 -15.93 7.55
N GLU A 166 -21.17 -15.86 7.66
CA GLU A 166 -21.94 -14.69 7.20
C GLU A 166 -21.66 -13.42 8.00
N GLU A 167 -21.50 -13.53 9.32
CA GLU A 167 -21.17 -12.38 10.18
C GLU A 167 -19.77 -11.86 9.90
N PHE A 168 -18.80 -12.76 9.76
CA PHE A 168 -17.45 -12.40 9.34
C PHE A 168 -17.46 -11.66 8.00
N LEU A 169 -18.15 -12.21 6.99
CA LEU A 169 -18.26 -11.56 5.67
C LEU A 169 -18.99 -10.21 5.73
N LYS A 170 -20.01 -10.05 6.59
CA LYS A 170 -20.67 -8.75 6.81
C LYS A 170 -19.71 -7.73 7.42
N VAL A 171 -18.91 -8.11 8.40
CA VAL A 171 -17.90 -7.25 9.03
C VAL A 171 -16.83 -6.85 7.99
N LEU A 172 -16.32 -7.81 7.23
CA LEU A 172 -15.33 -7.53 6.21
C LEU A 172 -15.90 -6.63 5.10
N LYS A 173 -17.14 -6.88 4.65
CA LYS A 173 -17.83 -6.00 3.70
C LYS A 173 -18.00 -4.58 4.24
N ALA A 174 -18.36 -4.42 5.50
CA ALA A 174 -18.48 -3.10 6.14
C ALA A 174 -17.13 -2.37 6.22
N LEU A 175 -16.04 -3.11 6.44
CA LEU A 175 -14.68 -2.57 6.42
C LEU A 175 -14.30 -2.06 5.02
N LEU A 176 -14.50 -2.88 3.99
CA LEU A 176 -14.16 -2.56 2.60
C LEU A 176 -14.98 -1.37 2.06
N SER A 177 -16.29 -1.36 2.33
CA SER A 177 -17.20 -0.27 1.93
C SER A 177 -17.13 0.96 2.84
N GLY A 178 -16.38 0.90 3.95
CA GLY A 178 -16.29 1.96 4.94
C GLY A 178 -15.61 3.22 4.42
N ALA A 179 -15.80 4.33 5.14
CA ALA A 179 -15.35 5.67 4.73
C ALA A 179 -13.83 5.81 4.51
N ARG A 180 -13.01 4.88 5.03
CA ARG A 180 -11.55 4.90 4.85
C ARG A 180 -11.09 4.22 3.57
N LEU A 181 -11.62 3.03 3.26
CA LEU A 181 -11.19 2.25 2.09
C LEU A 181 -12.03 2.56 0.85
N GLN A 182 -13.32 2.89 1.04
CA GLN A 182 -14.25 3.28 -0.02
C GLN A 182 -14.15 2.37 -1.25
N CYS A 183 -14.02 1.06 -1.02
CA CYS A 183 -13.77 0.07 -2.06
C CYS A 183 -15.07 -0.14 -2.86
N PRO A 184 -15.15 0.28 -4.14
CA PRO A 184 -16.33 0.01 -4.94
C PRO A 184 -16.56 -1.49 -5.13
N PRO A 185 -17.82 -1.93 -5.27
CA PRO A 185 -18.11 -3.32 -5.61
C PRO A 185 -17.50 -3.67 -6.97
N GLY A 186 -16.90 -4.86 -7.09
CA GLY A 186 -16.19 -5.28 -8.32
C GLY A 186 -14.84 -4.59 -8.53
N GLN A 187 -14.26 -3.97 -7.50
CA GLN A 187 -12.88 -3.51 -7.59
C GLN A 187 -11.95 -4.72 -7.64
N ALA A 188 -11.06 -4.74 -8.63
CA ALA A 188 -9.99 -5.74 -8.72
C ALA A 188 -9.17 -5.78 -7.41
N CYS A 189 -8.94 -6.97 -6.90
CA CYS A 189 -8.21 -7.22 -5.67
C CYS A 189 -6.92 -7.98 -5.98
N TRP A 190 -5.81 -7.53 -5.37
CA TRP A 190 -4.52 -8.22 -5.39
C TRP A 190 -4.25 -8.77 -3.99
N TRP A 191 -4.17 -10.09 -3.88
CA TRP A 191 -3.96 -10.78 -2.62
C TRP A 191 -2.51 -11.26 -2.48
N PHE A 192 -1.89 -10.96 -1.34
CA PHE A 192 -0.54 -11.38 -0.98
C PHE A 192 -0.56 -12.22 0.30
N GLY A 193 -0.01 -13.43 0.24
CA GLY A 193 -0.01 -14.40 1.33
C GLY A 193 -1.07 -15.49 1.15
N GLU A 194 -1.23 -16.28 2.20
CA GLU A 194 -2.26 -17.32 2.26
C GLU A 194 -3.66 -16.71 2.19
N LEU A 195 -4.51 -17.24 1.31
CA LEU A 195 -5.89 -16.83 1.10
C LEU A 195 -6.80 -17.82 1.82
N PRO A 196 -7.59 -17.38 2.83
CA PRO A 196 -8.57 -18.24 3.48
C PRO A 196 -9.61 -18.77 2.48
N GLU A 197 -9.97 -20.05 2.59
CA GLU A 197 -10.97 -20.70 1.73
C GLU A 197 -12.30 -19.94 1.72
N LEU A 198 -12.73 -19.43 2.89
CA LEU A 198 -13.92 -18.58 3.02
C LEU A 198 -13.91 -17.36 2.12
N LEU A 199 -12.75 -16.76 1.89
CA LEU A 199 -12.64 -15.58 1.02
C LEU A 199 -12.47 -15.98 -0.44
N ALA A 200 -11.82 -17.11 -0.71
CA ALA A 200 -11.69 -17.65 -2.06
C ALA A 200 -13.05 -18.04 -2.67
N GLU A 201 -13.95 -18.59 -1.86
CA GLU A 201 -15.30 -18.97 -2.29
C GLU A 201 -16.30 -17.80 -2.25
N SER A 202 -15.95 -16.69 -1.60
CA SER A 202 -16.83 -15.53 -1.49
C SER A 202 -16.82 -14.68 -2.75
N GLU A 203 -17.98 -14.14 -3.13
CA GLU A 203 -18.10 -13.10 -4.17
C GLU A 203 -17.74 -11.69 -3.65
N LEU A 204 -17.15 -11.60 -2.44
CA LEU A 204 -16.87 -10.32 -1.80
C LEU A 204 -15.72 -9.56 -2.47
N LEU A 205 -14.71 -10.30 -2.95
CA LEU A 205 -13.47 -9.76 -3.52
C LEU A 205 -13.27 -10.32 -4.92
N GLU A 206 -13.02 -9.44 -5.89
CA GLU A 206 -12.66 -9.84 -7.24
C GLU A 206 -11.14 -10.06 -7.32
N ILE A 207 -10.68 -11.23 -6.86
CA ILE A 207 -9.24 -11.55 -6.81
C ILE A 207 -8.71 -11.76 -8.23
N SER A 208 -8.04 -10.72 -8.75
CA SER A 208 -7.43 -10.71 -10.09
C SER A 208 -5.96 -11.15 -10.08
N LEU A 209 -5.34 -11.08 -8.90
CA LEU A 209 -3.95 -11.47 -8.68
C LEU A 209 -3.82 -12.10 -7.30
N HIS A 210 -3.23 -13.28 -7.23
CA HIS A 210 -2.88 -13.95 -5.98
C HIS A 210 -1.41 -14.34 -5.98
N TYR A 211 -0.66 -13.86 -5.00
CA TYR A 211 0.74 -14.20 -4.79
C TYR A 211 0.92 -14.86 -3.41
N PRO A 212 1.60 -16.02 -3.32
CA PRO A 212 1.58 -16.85 -2.11
C PRO A 212 2.38 -16.28 -0.93
N ASP A 213 3.37 -15.40 -1.15
CA ASP A 213 4.08 -14.76 -0.05
C ASP A 213 3.41 -13.44 0.36
N SER A 214 3.41 -13.16 1.67
CA SER A 214 2.99 -11.86 2.20
C SER A 214 3.97 -10.75 1.80
N LEU A 215 3.47 -9.50 1.75
CA LEU A 215 4.32 -8.33 1.56
C LEU A 215 5.33 -8.17 2.69
N THR A 216 5.01 -8.59 3.92
CA THR A 216 5.95 -8.52 5.04
C THR A 216 7.09 -9.54 4.88
N ALA A 217 6.80 -10.75 4.40
CA ALA A 217 7.82 -11.76 4.08
C ALA A 217 8.73 -11.29 2.92
N LEU A 218 8.19 -10.55 1.96
CA LEU A 218 8.96 -9.99 0.86
C LEU A 218 9.96 -8.92 1.33
N LEU A 219 9.64 -8.16 2.37
CA LEU A 219 10.56 -7.13 2.91
C LEU A 219 11.86 -7.74 3.43
N THR A 220 11.78 -8.90 4.09
CA THR A 220 12.92 -9.57 4.73
C THR A 220 13.75 -10.42 3.76
N GLN A 221 13.18 -10.83 2.62
CA GLN A 221 13.81 -11.78 1.70
C GLN A 221 13.97 -11.20 0.29
N PRO A 222 15.17 -10.70 -0.09
CA PRO A 222 15.38 -10.05 -1.39
C PRO A 222 15.15 -10.99 -2.58
N GLY A 223 15.45 -12.29 -2.44
CA GLY A 223 15.20 -13.29 -3.49
C GLY A 223 13.72 -13.40 -3.88
N LYS A 224 12.81 -13.26 -2.91
CA LYS A 224 11.37 -13.31 -3.15
C LYS A 224 10.86 -12.06 -3.88
N LYS A 225 11.48 -10.90 -3.69
CA LYS A 225 11.15 -9.68 -4.46
C LYS A 225 11.41 -9.87 -5.96
N VAL A 226 12.53 -10.49 -6.32
CA VAL A 226 12.85 -10.79 -7.72
C VAL A 226 11.85 -11.78 -8.31
N HIS A 227 11.46 -12.80 -7.53
CA HIS A 227 10.44 -13.74 -7.94
C HIS A 227 9.09 -13.07 -8.18
N LEU A 228 8.66 -12.19 -7.26
CA LEU A 228 7.45 -11.38 -7.43
C LEU A 228 7.50 -10.55 -8.71
N LEU A 229 8.58 -9.82 -8.98
CA LEU A 229 8.68 -8.99 -10.19
C LEU A 229 8.55 -9.82 -11.47
N ARG A 230 9.17 -11.01 -11.53
CA ARG A 230 9.02 -11.93 -12.66
C ARG A 230 7.59 -12.43 -12.81
N TYR A 231 6.95 -12.78 -11.69
CA TYR A 231 5.55 -13.20 -11.66
C TYR A 231 4.63 -12.08 -12.20
N LEU A 232 4.80 -10.85 -11.71
CA LEU A 232 4.01 -9.70 -12.13
C LEU A 232 4.17 -9.37 -13.62
N LEU A 233 5.39 -9.44 -14.15
CA LEU A 233 5.65 -9.26 -15.58
C LEU A 233 4.92 -10.31 -16.43
N HIS A 234 4.98 -11.57 -16.00
CA HIS A 234 4.29 -12.64 -16.71
C HIS A 234 2.78 -12.45 -16.69
N TRP A 235 2.21 -12.15 -15.52
CA TRP A 235 0.79 -11.86 -15.36
C TRP A 235 0.35 -10.66 -16.22
N GLN A 236 1.11 -9.56 -16.24
CA GLN A 236 0.79 -8.38 -17.05
C GLN A 236 0.76 -8.70 -18.55
N SER A 237 1.67 -9.56 -19.02
CA SER A 237 1.69 -10.00 -20.43
C SER A 237 0.46 -10.81 -20.84
N GLN A 238 -0.15 -11.54 -19.89
CA GLN A 238 -1.38 -12.31 -20.14
C GLN A 238 -2.64 -11.43 -20.13
N GLN A 239 -2.62 -10.33 -19.38
CA GLN A 239 -3.74 -9.40 -19.27
C GLN A 239 -3.93 -8.49 -20.50
N SER A 240 -2.91 -8.36 -21.35
CA SER A 240 -2.95 -7.51 -22.55
C SER A 240 -2.88 -8.38 -23.82
N PRO A 241 -3.98 -9.04 -24.23
CA PRO A 241 -4.01 -9.71 -25.53
C PRO A 241 -3.94 -8.65 -26.62
N SER A 242 -2.85 -8.69 -27.39
CA SER A 242 -2.63 -7.94 -28.62
C SER A 242 -3.70 -8.20 -29.67
#